data_AF-A0A972TJ74-F1
#
_entry.id   AF-A0A972TJ74-F1
#
_cell.length_a   1.000
_cell.length_b   1.000
_cell.length_c   1.000
_cell.angle_alpha   90.00
_cell.angle_beta   90.00
_cell.angle_gamma   90.00
#
_symmetry.space_group_name_H-M   'P 1'
#
loop_
_entity.id
_entity.type
_entity.pdbx_description
1 polymer ?
#
loop_
_entity_poly.entity_id
_entity_poly.type
_entity_poly.pdbx_seq_one_letter_code
_entity_poly.pdbx_strand_id
1 'polypeptide(L)'
;MIKNNPLLQNIIRLALEEDLGSGDLTTDAIIDSKKMGKAFLVAQEELVLAGLPIFKKVFLEMSRKIEFDEYFDEGDLVPAGKKICLIKGQLLSILKAERTALNFLQRISGIATLTRKYVKKVESYGVRILDTRKTAPGLRWIDKYAVRI
;
A
#
# COMPACT_ATOMS: atom_id res chain seq x y z
N MET A 1 -0.36 11.15 -11.79
CA MET A 1 -0.07 11.97 -10.58
C MET A 1 0.91 11.35 -9.57
N ILE A 2 1.12 10.02 -9.53
CA ILE A 2 1.98 9.37 -8.52
C ILE A 2 3.47 9.29 -8.93
N LYS A 3 3.79 9.36 -10.23
CA LYS A 3 5.12 8.99 -10.75
C LYS A 3 6.28 9.84 -10.21
N ASN A 4 6.12 11.15 -9.96
CA ASN A 4 7.20 12.03 -9.50
C ASN A 4 6.78 12.88 -8.29
N ASN A 5 6.53 12.26 -7.14
CA ASN A 5 6.32 12.98 -5.88
C ASN A 5 7.51 12.75 -4.93
N PRO A 6 8.47 13.70 -4.82
CA PRO A 6 9.63 13.58 -3.94
C PRO A 6 9.26 13.36 -2.47
N LEU A 7 8.19 13.99 -2.00
CA LEU A 7 7.72 13.84 -0.61
C LEU A 7 7.27 12.40 -0.33
N LEU A 8 6.54 11.78 -1.27
CA LEU A 8 6.12 10.39 -1.13
C LEU A 8 7.32 9.45 -1.04
N GLN A 9 8.34 9.67 -1.87
CA GLN A 9 9.55 8.83 -1.85
C GLN A 9 10.31 8.96 -0.52
N ASN A 10 10.42 10.18 0.01
CA ASN A 10 11.03 10.40 1.32
C ASN A 10 10.24 9.73 2.44
N ILE A 11 8.90 9.81 2.42
CA ILE A 11 8.04 9.13 3.40
C ILE A 11 8.23 7.61 3.34
N ILE A 12 8.30 7.02 2.15
CA ILE A 12 8.53 5.58 1.98
C ILE A 12 9.90 5.19 2.55
N ARG A 13 10.95 5.95 2.24
CA ARG A 13 12.30 5.67 2.75
C ARG A 13 12.38 5.79 4.26
N LEU A 14 11.80 6.85 4.84
CA LEU A 14 11.72 7.01 6.28
C LEU A 14 10.99 5.86 6.95
N ALA A 15 9.88 5.38 6.37
CA ALA A 15 9.14 4.25 6.91
C ALA A 15 9.89 2.91 6.77
N LEU A 16 10.69 2.73 5.71
CA LEU A 16 11.58 1.57 5.58
C LEU A 16 12.75 1.64 6.56
N GLU A 17 13.32 2.83 6.77
CA GLU A 17 14.38 3.06 7.77
C GLU A 17 13.86 2.83 9.20
N GLU A 18 12.64 3.26 9.50
CA GLU A 18 11.96 3.00 10.78
C GLU A 18 11.79 1.49 11.04
N ASP A 19 11.31 0.75 10.04
CA ASP A 19 10.99 -0.68 10.18
C ASP A 19 12.25 -1.56 10.18
N LEU A 20 13.24 -1.23 9.34
CA LEU A 20 14.45 -2.03 9.18
C LEU A 20 15.56 -1.63 10.16
N GLY A 21 15.64 -0.38 10.61
CA GLY A 21 16.67 0.10 11.53
C GLY A 21 18.09 -0.32 11.13
N SER A 22 18.73 -1.15 11.94
CA SER A 22 20.08 -1.73 11.72
C SER A 22 20.11 -2.98 10.83
N GLY A 23 18.96 -3.45 10.35
CA GLY A 23 18.77 -4.63 9.51
C GLY A 23 17.69 -5.57 10.05
N ASP A 24 17.27 -6.53 9.23
CA ASP A 24 16.38 -7.62 9.66
C ASP A 24 17.22 -8.89 9.88
N LEU A 25 17.75 -9.01 11.10
CA LEU A 25 18.65 -10.10 11.51
C LEU A 25 18.02 -11.48 11.33
N THR A 26 16.70 -11.59 11.50
CA THR A 26 15.99 -12.86 11.39
C THR A 26 15.91 -13.33 9.94
N THR A 27 15.48 -12.44 9.04
CA THR A 27 15.41 -12.75 7.61
C THR A 27 16.80 -12.99 7.04
N ASP A 28 17.79 -12.17 7.43
CA ASP A 28 19.17 -12.30 6.96
C ASP A 28 19.85 -13.59 7.44
N ALA A 29 19.50 -14.11 8.62
CA ALA A 29 20.08 -15.36 9.14
C ALA A 29 19.46 -16.63 8.54
N ILE A 30 18.19 -16.57 8.13
CA ILE A 30 17.40 -17.76 7.75
C ILE A 30 17.28 -17.91 6.23
N ILE A 31 17.25 -16.80 5.49
CA ILE A 31 16.95 -16.80 4.07
C ILE A 31 18.23 -16.63 3.25
N ASP A 32 18.49 -17.60 2.36
CA ASP A 32 19.53 -17.43 1.36
C ASP A 32 19.24 -16.19 0.51
N SER A 33 20.22 -15.29 0.47
CA SER A 33 20.22 -14.08 -0.35
C SER A 33 19.81 -14.31 -1.81
N LYS A 34 20.07 -15.49 -2.40
CA LYS A 34 19.73 -15.78 -3.80
C LYS A 34 18.35 -16.43 -3.98
N LYS A 35 17.64 -16.72 -2.89
CA LYS A 35 16.36 -17.42 -2.93
C LYS A 35 15.29 -16.54 -3.57
N MET A 36 14.69 -17.05 -4.65
CA MET A 36 13.53 -16.44 -5.28
C MET A 36 12.25 -16.94 -4.61
N GLY A 37 11.24 -16.08 -4.52
CA GLY A 37 9.98 -16.36 -3.86
C GLY A 37 8.79 -15.69 -4.55
N LYS A 38 7.61 -16.10 -4.09
CA LYS A 38 6.32 -15.53 -4.49
C LYS A 38 5.47 -15.28 -3.26
N ALA A 39 4.76 -14.17 -3.22
CA ALA A 39 3.82 -13.84 -2.16
C ALA A 39 2.49 -13.35 -2.76
N PHE A 40 1.38 -13.66 -2.09
CA PHE A 40 0.08 -13.14 -2.47
C PHE A 40 -0.36 -12.08 -1.46
N LEU A 41 -0.74 -10.91 -1.96
CA LEU A 41 -1.52 -9.93 -1.23
C LEU A 41 -2.98 -10.38 -1.23
N VAL A 42 -3.56 -10.59 -0.05
CA VAL A 42 -4.94 -11.09 0.12
C VAL A 42 -5.76 -10.10 0.94
N ALA A 43 -6.96 -9.78 0.47
CA ALA A 43 -7.92 -8.98 1.22
C ALA A 43 -8.48 -9.83 2.37
N GLN A 44 -8.29 -9.40 3.62
CA GLN A 44 -8.86 -10.09 4.79
C GLN A 44 -10.30 -9.65 5.09
N GLU A 45 -10.71 -8.51 4.55
CA GLU A 45 -12.06 -7.95 4.66
C GLU A 45 -12.47 -7.31 3.32
N GLU A 46 -13.77 -7.03 3.14
CA GLU A 46 -14.23 -6.25 1.99
C GLU A 46 -13.71 -4.82 2.09
N LEU A 47 -13.08 -4.33 1.01
CA LEU A 47 -12.46 -3.00 0.99
C LEU A 47 -12.53 -2.36 -0.40
N VAL A 48 -12.44 -1.03 -0.43
CA VAL A 48 -12.09 -0.27 -1.64
C VAL A 48 -10.58 -0.26 -1.76
N LEU A 49 -10.05 -0.84 -2.84
CA LEU A 49 -8.62 -0.96 -3.04
C LEU A 49 -8.02 0.39 -3.42
N ALA A 50 -7.21 0.96 -2.52
CA ALA A 50 -6.52 2.21 -2.78
C ALA A 50 -5.08 2.14 -2.28
N GLY A 51 -4.14 2.70 -3.06
CA GLY A 51 -2.72 2.73 -2.70
C GLY A 51 -1.87 1.60 -3.26
N LEU A 52 -2.39 0.77 -4.16
CA LEU A 52 -1.61 -0.27 -4.85
C LEU A 52 -0.34 0.28 -5.54
N PRO A 53 -0.34 1.48 -6.16
CA PRO A 53 0.90 2.08 -6.67
C PRO A 53 1.93 2.42 -5.59
N ILE A 54 1.48 2.82 -4.40
CA ILE A 54 2.36 3.14 -3.26
C ILE A 54 2.92 1.84 -2.67
N PHE A 55 2.08 0.82 -2.50
CA PHE A 55 2.47 -0.54 -2.11
C PHE A 55 3.60 -1.05 -3.00
N LYS A 56 3.44 -1.03 -4.33
CA LYS A 56 4.48 -1.45 -5.30
C LYS A 56 5.78 -0.65 -5.16
N LYS A 57 5.69 0.67 -4.90
CA LYS A 57 6.88 1.51 -4.72
C LYS A 57 7.73 1.10 -3.51
N VAL A 58 7.12 0.65 -2.41
CA VAL A 58 7.87 0.18 -1.23
C VAL A 58 8.76 -1.00 -1.60
N PHE A 59 8.22 -2.00 -2.29
CA PHE A 59 9.01 -3.15 -2.78
C PHE A 59 10.10 -2.72 -3.78
N LEU A 60 9.81 -1.79 -4.68
CA LEU A 60 10.77 -1.32 -5.67
C LEU A 60 11.93 -0.49 -5.08
N GLU A 61 11.75 0.13 -3.91
CA GLU A 61 12.87 0.72 -3.16
C GLU A 61 13.79 -0.37 -2.59
N MET A 62 13.27 -1.57 -2.26
CA MET A 62 14.10 -2.70 -1.83
C MET A 62 14.83 -3.40 -2.98
N SER A 63 14.14 -3.62 -4.10
CA SER A 63 14.73 -4.26 -5.28
C SER A 63 13.93 -3.96 -6.55
N ARG A 64 14.62 -3.47 -7.59
CA ARG A 64 14.03 -3.20 -8.92
C ARG A 64 13.65 -4.45 -9.70
N LYS A 65 14.03 -5.64 -9.23
CA LYS A 65 13.74 -6.93 -9.88
C LYS A 65 12.45 -7.57 -9.39
N ILE A 66 11.68 -6.89 -8.55
CA ILE A 66 10.39 -7.38 -8.08
C ILE A 66 9.33 -7.11 -9.15
N GLU A 67 8.57 -8.15 -9.48
CA GLU A 67 7.48 -8.14 -10.45
C GLU A 67 6.14 -8.32 -9.74
N PHE A 68 5.08 -7.78 -10.35
CA PHE A 68 3.72 -7.79 -9.82
C PHE A 68 2.74 -8.27 -10.89
N ASP A 69 1.87 -9.21 -10.54
CA ASP A 69 0.65 -9.49 -11.31
C ASP A 69 -0.53 -8.96 -10.50
N GLU A 70 -1.29 -8.03 -11.07
CA GLU A 70 -2.42 -7.36 -10.41
C GLU A 70 -3.73 -8.03 -10.86
N TYR A 71 -4.64 -8.29 -9.92
CA TYR A 71 -5.95 -8.90 -10.20
C TYR A 71 -7.11 -7.93 -10.04
N PHE A 72 -6.84 -6.74 -9.49
CA PHE A 72 -7.80 -5.67 -9.24
C PHE A 72 -7.14 -4.33 -9.54
N ASP A 73 -7.95 -3.39 -9.99
CA ASP A 73 -7.56 -2.02 -10.26
C ASP A 73 -7.78 -1.11 -9.05
N GLU A 74 -7.17 0.06 -9.09
CA GLU A 74 -7.36 1.09 -8.07
C GLU A 74 -8.80 1.62 -8.08
N GLY A 75 -9.46 1.63 -6.92
CA GLY A 75 -10.86 2.01 -6.75
C GLY A 75 -11.85 0.84 -6.80
N ASP A 76 -11.38 -0.36 -7.14
CA ASP A 76 -12.21 -1.56 -7.13
C ASP A 76 -12.70 -1.91 -5.73
N LEU A 77 -13.92 -2.45 -5.66
CA LEU A 77 -14.43 -3.09 -4.47
C LEU A 77 -13.94 -4.55 -4.45
N VAL A 78 -13.07 -4.87 -3.50
CA VAL A 78 -12.45 -6.18 -3.37
C VAL A 78 -13.14 -6.97 -2.26
N PRO A 79 -13.73 -8.14 -2.56
CA PRO A 79 -14.30 -9.02 -1.53
C PRO A 79 -13.23 -9.64 -0.63
N ALA A 80 -13.61 -9.95 0.61
CA ALA A 80 -12.77 -10.71 1.54
C ALA A 80 -12.33 -12.07 0.94
N GLY A 81 -11.10 -12.48 1.25
CA GLY A 81 -10.47 -13.71 0.77
C GLY A 81 -9.92 -13.64 -0.65
N LYS A 82 -10.10 -12.54 -1.38
CA LYS A 82 -9.59 -12.40 -2.75
C LYS A 82 -8.11 -12.02 -2.77
N LYS A 83 -7.39 -12.60 -3.74
CA LYS A 83 -6.01 -12.23 -4.06
C LYS A 83 -6.04 -10.92 -4.84
N ILE A 84 -5.36 -9.90 -4.34
CA ILE A 84 -5.25 -8.59 -4.97
C ILE A 84 -4.07 -8.55 -5.94
N CYS A 85 -2.92 -9.08 -5.52
CA CYS A 85 -1.69 -9.02 -6.28
C CYS A 85 -0.79 -10.22 -5.95
N LEU A 86 -0.06 -10.71 -6.95
CA LEU A 86 1.05 -11.65 -6.80
C LEU A 86 2.37 -10.88 -6.91
N ILE A 87 3.20 -10.94 -5.89
CA ILE A 87 4.56 -10.40 -5.86
C ILE A 87 5.55 -11.51 -6.16
N LYS A 88 6.51 -11.29 -7.08
CA LYS A 88 7.56 -12.26 -7.44
C LYS A 88 8.93 -11.57 -7.38
N GLY A 89 9.94 -12.24 -6.83
CA GLY A 89 11.26 -11.63 -6.71
C GLY A 89 12.15 -12.33 -5.69
N GLN A 90 13.22 -11.65 -5.29
CA GLN A 90 14.09 -12.11 -4.21
C GLN A 90 13.31 -12.15 -2.89
N LEU A 91 13.26 -13.32 -2.26
CA LEU A 91 12.42 -13.55 -1.07
C LEU A 91 12.80 -12.61 0.07
N LEU A 92 14.09 -12.36 0.26
CA LEU A 92 14.61 -11.42 1.26
C LEU A 92 14.01 -10.02 1.10
N SER A 93 13.99 -9.50 -0.12
CA SER A 93 13.44 -8.18 -0.43
C SER A 93 11.93 -8.12 -0.25
N ILE A 94 11.22 -9.21 -0.55
CA ILE A 94 9.77 -9.31 -0.35
C ILE A 94 9.45 -9.24 1.14
N LEU A 95 10.13 -10.03 1.97
CA LEU A 95 9.87 -10.09 3.41
C LEU A 95 10.20 -8.76 4.10
N LYS A 96 11.36 -8.17 3.80
CA LYS A 96 11.79 -6.89 4.37
C LYS A 96 10.87 -5.70 4.01
N ALA A 97 10.21 -5.74 2.85
CA ALA A 97 9.27 -4.68 2.44
C ALA A 97 7.84 -4.88 2.98
N GLU A 98 7.50 -6.09 3.44
CA GLU A 98 6.12 -6.51 3.63
C GLU A 98 5.36 -5.59 4.58
N ARG A 99 5.91 -5.36 5.78
CA ARG A 99 5.21 -4.63 6.85
C ARG A 99 4.97 -3.19 6.46
N THR A 100 6.01 -2.48 6.02
CA THR A 100 5.90 -1.11 5.52
C THR A 100 4.88 -1.01 4.37
N ALA A 101 4.92 -1.92 3.40
CA ALA A 101 4.02 -1.90 2.26
C ALA A 101 2.55 -2.12 2.67
N LEU A 102 2.29 -3.09 3.55
CA LEU A 102 0.96 -3.37 4.08
C LEU A 102 0.42 -2.20 4.92
N ASN A 103 1.25 -1.59 5.76
CA ASN A 103 0.84 -0.44 6.59
C ASN A 103 0.33 0.72 5.73
N PHE A 104 1.02 1.05 4.63
CA PHE A 104 0.54 2.05 3.69
C PHE A 104 -0.77 1.63 3.03
N LEU A 105 -0.82 0.42 2.45
CA LEU A 105 -1.99 -0.05 1.72
C LEU A 105 -3.25 -0.11 2.60
N GLN A 106 -3.12 -0.64 3.82
CA GLN A 106 -4.22 -0.76 4.78
C GLN A 106 -4.76 0.61 5.18
N ARG A 107 -3.88 1.57 5.51
CA ARG A 107 -4.29 2.94 5.85
C ARG A 107 -5.07 3.59 4.70
N ILE A 108 -4.51 3.53 3.49
CA ILE A 108 -5.07 4.19 2.31
C ILE A 108 -6.41 3.55 1.94
N SER A 109 -6.46 2.21 1.87
CA SER A 109 -7.69 1.47 1.57
C SER A 109 -8.75 1.67 2.66
N GLY A 110 -8.36 1.78 3.92
CA GLY A 110 -9.28 2.10 5.02
C GLY A 110 -9.94 3.47 4.86
N ILE A 111 -9.17 4.50 4.47
CA ILE A 111 -9.70 5.85 4.20
C ILE A 111 -10.62 5.84 2.97
N ALA A 112 -10.24 5.16 1.89
CA ALA A 112 -11.06 5.05 0.68
C ALA A 112 -12.38 4.32 0.95
N THR A 113 -12.31 3.21 1.69
CA THR A 113 -13.48 2.41 2.09
C THR A 113 -14.44 3.23 2.95
N LEU A 114 -13.92 3.96 3.93
CA LEU A 114 -14.74 4.84 4.76
C LEU A 114 -15.36 5.98 3.95
N THR A 115 -14.58 6.61 3.06
CA THR A 115 -15.06 7.66 2.16
C THR A 115 -16.23 7.15 1.32
N ARG A 116 -16.09 5.98 0.67
CA ARG A 116 -17.16 5.38 -0.13
C ARG A 116 -18.42 5.12 0.68
N LYS A 117 -18.30 4.72 1.95
CA LYS A 117 -19.45 4.56 2.86
C LYS A 117 -20.20 5.87 3.09
N TYR A 118 -19.51 6.99 3.23
CA TYR A 118 -20.15 8.30 3.37
C TYR A 118 -20.74 8.80 2.05
N VAL A 119 -20.05 8.60 0.92
CA VAL A 119 -20.55 8.96 -0.42
C VAL A 119 -21.87 8.24 -0.71
N LYS A 120 -21.94 6.92 -0.47
CA LYS A 120 -23.19 6.15 -0.63
C LYS A 120 -24.35 6.69 0.21
N LYS A 121 -24.08 7.19 1.43
CA LYS A 121 -25.14 7.75 2.29
C LYS A 121 -25.72 9.06 1.76
N VAL A 122 -24.98 9.79 0.93
CA VAL A 122 -25.39 11.12 0.44
C VAL A 122 -25.73 11.15 -1.05
N GLU A 123 -25.74 9.99 -1.71
CA GLU A 123 -25.90 9.84 -3.17
C GLU A 123 -27.19 10.49 -3.69
N SER A 124 -28.29 10.42 -2.93
CA SER A 124 -29.58 10.99 -3.29
C SER A 124 -29.66 12.52 -3.18
N TYR A 125 -28.68 13.18 -2.54
CA TYR A 125 -28.74 14.62 -2.27
C TYR A 125 -27.94 15.48 -3.26
N GLY A 126 -27.24 14.87 -4.22
CA GLY A 126 -26.44 15.62 -5.22
C GLY A 126 -25.26 16.39 -4.63
N VAL A 127 -24.82 16.04 -3.42
CA VAL A 127 -23.70 16.68 -2.72
C VAL A 127 -22.40 15.89 -2.89
N ARG A 128 -21.26 16.55 -2.62
CA ARG A 128 -19.94 15.90 -2.63
C ARG A 128 -19.35 15.86 -1.23
N ILE A 129 -18.73 14.73 -0.88
CA ILE A 129 -17.92 14.59 0.33
C ILE A 129 -16.55 15.21 0.08
N LEU A 130 -16.07 16.03 1.02
CA LEU A 130 -14.76 16.67 0.96
C LEU A 130 -13.91 16.29 2.18
N ASP A 131 -12.59 16.23 1.97
CA ASP A 131 -11.61 16.07 3.04
C ASP A 131 -11.33 17.41 3.76
N THR A 132 -10.45 17.37 4.78
CA THR A 132 -10.03 18.57 5.52
C THR A 132 -8.51 18.65 5.65
N ARG A 133 -8.02 19.60 6.47
CA ARG A 133 -6.61 19.67 6.89
C ARG A 133 -6.29 18.80 8.12
N LYS A 134 -7.29 18.12 8.70
CA LYS A 134 -7.16 17.21 9.86
C LYS A 134 -6.65 15.84 9.39
N THR A 135 -5.45 15.83 8.82
CA THR A 135 -4.75 14.64 8.31
C THR A 135 -3.66 14.21 9.28
N ALA A 136 -3.17 12.98 9.16
CA ALA A 136 -1.99 12.59 9.93
C ALA A 136 -0.79 13.48 9.55
N PRO A 137 0.03 13.91 10.54
CA PRO A 137 1.27 14.65 10.26
C PRO A 137 2.17 13.86 9.30
N GLY A 138 2.79 14.56 8.35
CA GLY A 138 3.65 13.93 7.32
C GLY A 138 2.89 13.17 6.22
N LEU A 139 1.66 12.70 6.45
CA LEU A 139 0.93 11.82 5.53
C LEU A 139 -0.21 12.50 4.76
N ARG A 140 -0.34 13.84 4.85
CA ARG A 140 -1.44 14.59 4.20
C ARG A 140 -1.66 14.22 2.75
N TRP A 141 -0.59 14.10 1.96
CA TRP A 141 -0.73 13.78 0.53
C TRP A 141 -1.35 12.40 0.32
N ILE A 142 -0.93 11.41 1.12
CA ILE A 142 -1.41 10.03 1.08
C ILE A 142 -2.89 9.97 1.52
N ASP A 143 -3.21 10.62 2.64
CA ASP A 143 -4.58 10.67 3.17
C ASP A 143 -5.56 11.30 2.17
N LYS A 144 -5.17 12.42 1.54
CA LYS A 144 -6.00 13.10 0.54
C LYS A 144 -6.12 12.32 -0.77
N TYR A 145 -5.06 11.62 -1.15
CA TYR A 145 -5.09 10.72 -2.30
C TYR A 145 -6.12 9.61 -2.08
N ALA A 146 -6.14 9.00 -0.89
CA ALA A 146 -7.11 7.96 -0.52
C ALA A 146 -8.58 8.42 -0.62
N VAL A 147 -8.88 9.68 -0.29
CA VAL A 147 -10.26 10.24 -0.38
C VAL A 147 -10.71 10.44 -1.83
N ARG A 148 -9.79 10.56 -2.78
CA ARG A 148 -10.11 10.79 -4.20
C ARG A 148 -10.39 9.51 -4.99
N ILE A 149 -9.98 8.36 -4.43
CA ILE A 149 -10.25 7.03 -4.98
C ILE A 149 -11.64 6.59 -4.55
#